data_AF-A0AA43BIU3-F1
#
_entry.id   AF-A0AA43BIU3-F1
#
_cell.length_a   1.000
_cell.length_b   1.000
_cell.length_c   1.000
_cell.angle_alpha   90.00
_cell.angle_beta   90.00
_cell.angle_gamma   90.00
#
_symmetry.space_group_name_H-M   'P 1'
#
loop_
_entity.id
_entity.type
_entity.pdbx_description
1 polymer ?
#
loop_
_entity_poly.entity_id
_entity_poly.type
_entity_poly.pdbx_seq_one_letter_code
_entity_poly.pdbx_strand_id
1 'polypeptide(L)'
;MATVLIEKRATVSQGAHLCAGTHDINDPTHPLVTRPISIGQSAWIAAEAFVGPGVTIARSTVVGARAVVFRDTEEFGVYTGNPAKLVKHRDRASAESTDG
;
A
#
# COMPACT_ATOMS: atom_id res chain seq x y z
N MET A 1 -15.29 -5.77 10.67
CA MET A 1 -14.24 -4.76 10.42
C MET A 1 -12.99 -5.47 9.96
N ALA A 2 -12.32 -4.98 8.90
CA ALA A 2 -11.05 -5.53 8.45
C ALA A 2 -9.87 -4.77 9.06
N THR A 3 -8.81 -5.49 9.40
CA THR A 3 -7.60 -4.94 10.00
C THR A 3 -6.77 -4.18 8.95
N VAL A 4 -6.25 -3.03 9.34
CA VAL A 4 -5.15 -2.34 8.63
C VAL A 4 -3.92 -2.47 9.52
N LEU A 5 -2.99 -3.33 9.13
CA LEU A 5 -1.73 -3.54 9.84
C LEU A 5 -0.66 -2.59 9.27
N ILE A 6 -0.01 -1.84 10.15
CA ILE A 6 1.13 -0.98 9.81
C ILE A 6 2.32 -1.45 10.63
N GLU A 7 3.32 -2.00 9.96
CA GLU A 7 4.50 -2.54 10.61
C GLU A 7 5.51 -1.47 11.04
N LYS A 8 6.55 -1.89 11.77
CA LYS A 8 7.59 -1.02 12.32
C LYS A 8 8.18 -0.13 11.21
N ARG A 9 8.33 1.17 11.50
CA ARG A 9 8.95 2.18 10.61
C ARG A 9 8.26 2.36 9.25
N ALA A 10 7.11 1.74 9.02
CA ALA A 10 6.28 2.09 7.87
C ALA A 10 5.77 3.53 8.04
N THR A 11 5.73 4.27 6.93
CA THR A 11 5.32 5.68 6.91
C THR A 11 4.10 5.85 6.02
N VAL A 12 3.07 6.52 6.55
CA VAL A 12 1.87 6.91 5.81
C VAL A 12 1.83 8.44 5.78
N SER A 13 2.02 9.01 4.59
CA SER A 13 2.05 10.46 4.39
C SER A 13 0.63 11.06 4.35
N GLN A 14 0.57 12.39 4.43
CA GLN A 14 -0.67 13.16 4.45
C GLN A 14 -1.59 12.83 3.28
N GLY A 15 -2.89 12.75 3.58
CA GLY A 15 -3.93 12.49 2.57
C GLY A 15 -3.91 11.09 1.96
N ALA A 16 -3.03 10.18 2.38
CA ALA A 16 -3.07 8.80 1.92
C ALA A 16 -4.31 8.07 2.46
N HIS A 17 -4.85 7.16 1.66
CA HIS A 17 -6.06 6.39 1.98
C HIS A 17 -5.74 4.89 1.99
N LEU A 18 -5.94 4.24 3.13
CA LEU A 18 -5.86 2.79 3.29
C LEU A 18 -7.30 2.25 3.34
N CYS A 19 -7.85 1.88 2.19
CA CYS A 19 -9.27 1.57 2.05
C CYS A 19 -9.51 0.06 2.06
N ALA A 20 -9.71 -0.51 3.26
CA ALA A 20 -9.96 -1.94 3.44
C ALA A 20 -11.40 -2.38 3.09
N GLY A 21 -12.27 -1.44 2.71
CA GLY A 21 -13.69 -1.68 2.41
C GLY A 21 -14.03 -1.39 0.94
N THR A 22 -14.99 -2.14 0.41
CA THR A 22 -15.65 -1.92 -0.88
C THR A 22 -17.06 -2.53 -0.85
N HIS A 23 -17.76 -2.57 -1.97
CA HIS A 23 -19.05 -3.22 -2.12
C HIS A 23 -19.00 -4.27 -3.23
N ASP A 24 -19.78 -5.34 -3.11
CA ASP A 24 -20.04 -6.22 -4.26
C ASP A 24 -20.96 -5.49 -5.24
N ILE A 25 -20.44 -5.18 -6.41
CA ILE A 25 -21.17 -4.45 -7.46
C ILE A 25 -22.10 -5.34 -8.29
N ASN A 26 -22.02 -6.67 -8.11
CA ASN A 26 -22.89 -7.62 -8.81
C ASN A 26 -24.14 -7.96 -7.99
N ASP A 27 -24.17 -7.60 -6.70
CA ASP A 27 -25.33 -7.74 -5.82
C ASP A 27 -26.07 -6.40 -5.71
N PRO A 28 -27.36 -6.31 -6.06
CA PRO A 28 -28.13 -5.06 -6.04
C PRO A 28 -28.29 -4.44 -4.64
N THR A 29 -28.02 -5.21 -3.57
CA THR A 29 -28.02 -4.69 -2.20
C THR A 29 -26.70 -4.01 -1.82
N HIS A 30 -25.69 -4.07 -2.70
CA HIS A 30 -24.33 -3.55 -2.49
C HIS A 30 -23.79 -3.90 -1.09
N PRO A 31 -23.72 -5.20 -0.73
CA PRO A 31 -23.25 -5.59 0.59
C PRO A 31 -21.80 -5.14 0.80
N LEU A 32 -21.49 -4.71 2.02
CA LEU A 32 -20.13 -4.33 2.41
C LEU A 32 -19.20 -5.55 2.29
N VAL A 33 -18.11 -5.38 1.53
CA VAL A 33 -17.00 -6.33 1.42
C VAL A 33 -15.78 -5.70 2.06
N THR A 34 -15.14 -6.40 3.00
CA THR A 34 -13.91 -5.91 3.64
C THR A 34 -12.78 -6.91 3.49
N ARG A 35 -11.58 -6.41 3.20
CA ARG A 35 -10.36 -7.22 3.07
C ARG A 35 -9.21 -6.50 3.77
N PRO A 36 -8.41 -7.19 4.60
CA PRO A 36 -7.35 -6.56 5.38
C PRO A 36 -6.28 -5.95 4.47
N ILE A 37 -5.60 -4.92 4.96
CA ILE A 37 -4.44 -4.30 4.31
C ILE A 37 -3.23 -4.50 5.23
N SER A 38 -2.07 -4.84 4.66
CA SER A 38 -0.80 -4.90 5.38
C SER A 38 0.20 -3.94 4.77
N ILE A 39 0.79 -3.08 5.61
CA ILE A 39 1.88 -2.18 5.23
C ILE A 39 3.16 -2.68 5.89
N GLY A 40 4.04 -3.27 5.09
CA GLY A 40 5.27 -3.92 5.53
C GLY A 40 6.31 -2.97 6.11
N GLN A 41 7.25 -3.52 6.89
CA GLN A 41 8.31 -2.78 7.57
C GLN A 41 9.01 -1.79 6.64
N SER A 42 9.22 -0.57 7.11
CA SER A 42 9.93 0.50 6.37
C SER A 42 9.33 0.86 5.00
N ALA A 43 8.10 0.43 4.70
CA ALA A 43 7.39 0.87 3.50
C ALA A 43 6.98 2.34 3.62
N TRP A 44 6.85 3.01 2.49
CA TRP A 44 6.42 4.40 2.43
C TRP A 44 5.21 4.55 1.50
N ILE A 45 4.08 4.93 2.08
CA ILE A 45 2.87 5.34 1.37
C ILE A 45 2.92 6.86 1.25
N ALA A 46 3.31 7.37 0.08
CA ALA A 46 3.50 8.79 -0.14
C ALA A 46 2.17 9.57 -0.21
N ALA A 47 2.28 10.90 -0.24
CA ALA A 47 1.17 11.81 -0.10
C ALA A 47 0.03 11.50 -1.09
N GLU A 48 -1.21 11.49 -0.58
CA GLU A 48 -2.42 11.24 -1.36
C GLU A 48 -2.48 9.89 -2.09
N ALA A 49 -1.59 8.94 -1.79
CA ALA A 49 -1.67 7.61 -2.37
C ALA A 49 -2.89 6.83 -1.85
N PHE A 50 -3.41 5.92 -2.66
CA PHE A 50 -4.53 5.04 -2.33
C PHE A 50 -4.09 3.58 -2.34
N VAL A 51 -4.46 2.84 -1.30
CA VAL A 51 -4.24 1.39 -1.18
C VAL A 51 -5.61 0.71 -1.05
N GLY A 52 -5.91 -0.18 -1.99
CA GLY A 52 -7.21 -0.85 -2.10
C GLY A 52 -7.38 -2.06 -1.18
N PRO A 53 -8.60 -2.63 -1.11
CA PRO A 53 -8.93 -3.73 -0.20
C PRO A 53 -8.11 -4.99 -0.50
N GLY A 54 -7.50 -5.59 0.52
CA GLY A 54 -6.78 -6.85 0.39
C GLY A 54 -5.31 -6.71 -0.01
N VAL A 55 -4.81 -5.48 -0.20
CA VAL A 55 -3.45 -5.25 -0.68
C VAL A 55 -2.42 -5.44 0.44
N THR A 56 -1.36 -6.17 0.13
CA THR A 56 -0.12 -6.23 0.89
C THR A 56 0.94 -5.34 0.24
N ILE A 57 1.35 -4.30 0.96
CA ILE A 57 2.52 -3.50 0.61
C ILE A 57 3.74 -4.16 1.27
N ALA A 58 4.66 -4.68 0.46
CA ALA A 58 5.86 -5.37 0.93
C ALA A 58 6.87 -4.45 1.64
N ARG A 59 7.84 -5.09 2.32
CA ARG A 59 8.92 -4.41 3.04
C ARG A 59 9.65 -3.42 2.12
N SER A 60 9.93 -2.24 2.67
CA SER A 60 10.69 -1.18 1.99
C SER A 60 10.12 -0.72 0.64
N THR A 61 8.89 -1.09 0.28
CA THR A 61 8.20 -0.58 -0.91
C THR A 61 7.93 0.92 -0.79
N VAL A 62 8.01 1.66 -1.90
CA VAL A 62 7.54 3.04 -2.01
C VAL A 62 6.32 3.08 -2.93
N VAL A 63 5.19 3.51 -2.39
CA VAL A 63 4.02 3.89 -3.17
C VAL A 63 4.10 5.40 -3.39
N GLY A 64 4.35 5.82 -4.63
CA GLY A 64 4.55 7.21 -5.01
C GLY A 64 3.30 8.08 -4.77
N ALA A 65 3.51 9.41 -4.74
CA ALA A 65 2.43 10.34 -4.45
C ALA A 65 1.28 10.18 -5.45
N ARG A 66 0.04 10.18 -4.94
CA ARG A 66 -1.21 9.99 -5.72
C ARG A 66 -1.28 8.67 -6.50
N ALA A 67 -0.43 7.69 -6.21
CA ALA A 67 -0.51 6.38 -6.83
C ALA A 67 -1.70 5.58 -6.28
N VAL A 68 -2.30 4.72 -7.11
CA VAL A 68 -3.49 3.93 -6.74
C VAL A 68 -3.18 2.45 -6.87
N VAL A 69 -2.98 1.78 -5.73
CA VAL A 69 -2.52 0.39 -5.65
C VAL A 69 -3.70 -0.55 -5.42
N PHE A 70 -3.87 -1.51 -6.32
CA PHE A 70 -4.93 -2.55 -6.24
C PHE A 70 -4.39 -3.98 -6.21
N ARG A 71 -3.06 -4.16 -6.16
CA ARG A 71 -2.39 -5.46 -6.15
C ARG A 71 -1.21 -5.40 -5.21
N ASP A 72 -0.81 -6.56 -4.70
CA ASP A 72 0.35 -6.69 -3.84
C ASP A 72 1.62 -6.18 -4.51
N THR A 73 2.54 -5.68 -3.70
CA THR A 73 3.81 -5.12 -4.16
C THR A 73 5.00 -6.04 -3.88
N GLU A 74 6.09 -5.81 -4.59
CA GLU A 74 7.38 -6.45 -4.36
C GLU A 74 8.21 -5.67 -3.33
N GLU A 75 9.03 -6.39 -2.56
CA GLU A 75 9.98 -5.76 -1.64
C GLU A 75 10.90 -4.79 -2.40
N PHE A 76 11.20 -3.65 -1.77
CA PHE A 76 12.00 -2.57 -2.37
C PHE A 76 11.42 -1.97 -3.66
N GLY A 77 10.25 -2.40 -4.13
CA GLY A 77 9.64 -1.87 -5.33
C GLY A 77 9.21 -0.41 -5.17
N VAL A 78 9.30 0.36 -6.25
CA VAL A 78 8.77 1.72 -6.36
C VAL A 78 7.59 1.67 -7.33
N TYR A 79 6.41 2.03 -6.84
CA TYR A 79 5.15 1.97 -7.57
C TYR A 79 4.62 3.38 -7.80
N THR A 80 4.18 3.70 -9.01
CA THR A 80 3.55 4.99 -9.33
C THR A 80 2.45 4.85 -10.38
N GLY A 81 1.58 5.86 -10.48
CA GLY A 81 0.48 5.93 -11.44
C GLY A 81 -0.86 5.40 -10.92
N ASN A 82 -1.85 5.42 -11.80
CA ASN A 82 -3.20 4.91 -11.55
C ASN A 82 -3.68 4.11 -12.79
N PRO A 83 -3.79 2.77 -12.72
CA PRO A 83 -3.37 1.94 -11.59
C PRO A 83 -1.84 1.98 -11.42
N ALA A 84 -1.38 1.86 -10.18
CA ALA A 84 0.03 1.89 -9.85
C ALA A 84 0.77 0.69 -10.48
N LYS A 85 1.93 0.95 -11.07
CA LYS A 85 2.81 -0.06 -11.66
C LYS A 85 4.20 0.06 -11.06
N LEU A 86 4.88 -1.08 -10.96
CA LEU A 86 6.30 -1.12 -10.60
C LEU A 86 7.10 -0.37 -11.68
N VAL A 87 7.89 0.62 -11.27
CA VAL A 87 8.76 1.38 -12.19
C VAL A 87 10.23 1.10 -11.98
N LYS A 88 10.64 0.71 -10.78
CA LYS A 88 12.01 0.29 -10.43
C LYS A 88 12.04 -0.35 -9.05
N HIS A 89 13.16 -0.96 -8.69
CA HIS A 89 13.49 -1.32 -7.30
C HIS A 89 14.42 -0.26 -6.68
N ARG A 90 14.36 -0.09 -5.36
CA ARG A 90 15.29 0.73 -4.57
C ARG A 90 16.63 0.01 -4.42
N ASP A 91 17.69 0.79 -4.28
CA ASP A 91 19.00 0.25 -3.91
C ASP A 91 18.97 -0.30 -2.48
N ARG A 92 19.23 -1.61 -2.33
CA ARG A 92 19.18 -2.31 -1.03
C ARG A 92 20.13 -1.70 0.02
N ALA A 93 21.31 -1.25 -0.40
CA ALA A 93 22.29 -0.60 0.47
C ALA A 93 21.76 0.68 1.13
N SER A 94 20.87 1.41 0.46
CA SER A 94 20.27 2.65 0.97
C SER A 94 19.10 2.42 1.95
N ALA A 95 18.52 1.22 1.94
CA ALA A 95 17.31 0.90 2.69
C ALA A 95 17.58 0.19 4.03
N GLU A 96 18.78 -0.39 4.20
CA GLU A 96 19.17 -1.15 5.41
C GLU A 96 19.98 -0.32 6.41
N SER A 97 20.52 0.83 6.00
CA SER A 97 21.40 1.68 6.83
C SER A 97 20.72 2.34 8.02
N THR A 98 19.39 2.26 8.13
CA THR A 98 18.62 2.92 9.21
C THR A 98 18.29 2.00 10.38
N ASP A 99 18.49 0.68 10.28
CA ASP A 99 18.04 -0.33 11.27
C ASP A 99 19.02 -0.64 12.42
N GLY A 100 20.03 0.22 12.61
CA GLY A 100 20.87 0.26 13.82
C GLY A 100 20.20 0.90 15.03
#